data_AF-A0A7C0UFJ3-F1
#
_entry.id   AF-A0A7C0UFJ3-F1
#
_cell.length_a   1.000
_cell.length_b   1.000
_cell.length_c   1.000
_cell.angle_alpha   90.00
_cell.angle_beta   90.00
_cell.angle_gamma   90.00
#
_symmetry.space_group_name_H-M   'P 1'
#
loop_
_entity.id
_entity.type
_entity.pdbx_description
1 polymer ?
#
loop_
_entity_poly.entity_id
_entity_poly.type
_entity_poly.pdbx_seq_one_letter_code
_entity_poly.pdbx_strand_id
1 'polypeptide(L)' 'ILGNTYCKYIARDEDIPLVRFGFPILDRIGHVLFPTVGYRGGMRLLEKILDALLDRQDRDAPEESFELVM' A
#
# COMPACT_ATOMS: atom_id res chain seq x y z
N ILE A 1 3.98 -3.10 -5.85
CA ILE A 1 3.05 -3.91 -6.68
C ILE A 1 1.62 -3.54 -6.34
N LEU A 2 0.76 -3.40 -7.35
CA LEU A 2 -0.69 -3.27 -7.21
C LEU A 2 -1.35 -4.59 -7.62
N GLY A 3 -2.10 -5.23 -6.72
CA GLY A 3 -2.70 -6.53 -7.04
C GLY A 3 -3.51 -7.15 -5.91
N ASN A 4 -3.96 -8.38 -6.12
CA ASN A 4 -4.76 -9.12 -5.15
C ASN A 4 -3.88 -9.81 -4.08
N THR A 5 -4.49 -10.61 -3.18
CA THR A 5 -3.74 -11.25 -2.07
C THR A 5 -2.65 -12.20 -2.55
N TYR A 6 -2.72 -12.78 -3.75
CA TYR A 6 -1.69 -13.68 -4.27
C TYR A 6 -0.36 -12.97 -4.52
N CYS A 7 -0.39 -11.68 -4.85
CA CYS A 7 0.82 -10.88 -5.04
C CYS A 7 1.64 -10.69 -3.76
N LYS A 8 1.13 -11.12 -2.60
CA LYS A 8 1.85 -11.10 -1.32
C LYS A 8 3.16 -11.89 -1.35
N TYR A 9 3.21 -12.99 -2.09
CA TYR A 9 4.42 -13.82 -2.18
C TYR A 9 5.53 -13.05 -2.93
N ILE A 10 5.20 -12.56 -4.13
CA ILE A 10 6.12 -11.76 -4.95
C ILE A 10 6.58 -10.50 -4.21
N ALA A 11 5.66 -9.80 -3.55
CA ALA A 11 5.98 -8.60 -2.80
C ALA A 11 6.96 -8.84 -1.64
N ARG A 12 6.90 -10.03 -1.02
CA ARG A 12 7.83 -10.42 0.03
C ARG A 12 9.19 -10.81 -0.52
N ASP A 13 9.21 -11.56 -1.62
CA ASP A 13 10.44 -12.08 -2.20
C ASP A 13 11.28 -10.97 -2.86
N GLU A 14 10.62 -9.99 -3.50
CA GLU A 14 11.28 -8.87 -4.18
C GLU A 14 11.41 -7.60 -3.32
N ASP A 15 10.98 -7.64 -2.05
CA ASP A 15 10.87 -6.48 -1.15
C ASP A 15 10.25 -5.24 -1.82
N ILE A 16 9.05 -5.44 -2.40
CA ILE A 16 8.29 -4.35 -3.05
C ILE A 16 6.99 -4.12 -2.26
N PRO A 17 6.69 -2.87 -1.86
CA PRO A 17 5.42 -2.55 -1.19
C PRO A 17 4.20 -3.02 -1.98
N LEU A 18 3.27 -3.70 -1.31
CA LEU A 18 2.06 -4.24 -1.92
C LEU A 18 0.82 -3.41 -1.56
N VAL A 19 0.30 -2.69 -2.54
CA VAL A 19 -1.02 -2.05 -2.47
C VAL A 19 -2.06 -3.06 -2.96
N ARG A 20 -2.92 -3.51 -2.04
CA ARG A 20 -3.96 -4.49 -2.35
C ARG A 20 -5.12 -3.84 -3.06
N PHE A 21 -5.39 -4.29 -4.29
CA PHE A 21 -6.43 -3.74 -5.15
C PHE A 21 -7.05 -4.84 -6.03
N GLY A 22 -8.36 -4.77 -6.22
CA GLY A 22 -9.13 -5.76 -6.98
C GLY A 22 -9.64 -6.93 -6.14
N PHE A 23 -9.72 -8.11 -6.74
CA PHE A 23 -10.30 -9.33 -6.15
C PHE A 23 -9.42 -10.55 -6.43
N PRO A 24 -9.30 -11.54 -5.53
CA PRO A 24 -9.79 -11.55 -4.15
C PRO A 24 -8.79 -10.92 -3.15
N ILE A 25 -9.29 -10.17 -2.17
CA ILE A 25 -8.50 -9.71 -1.02
C ILE A 25 -8.96 -10.48 0.21
N LEU A 26 -8.16 -11.44 0.64
CA LEU A 26 -8.53 -12.38 1.71
C LEU A 26 -7.87 -12.05 3.05
N ASP A 27 -6.76 -11.30 3.04
CA ASP A 27 -5.90 -11.10 4.20
C ASP A 27 -6.10 -9.75 4.92
N ARG A 28 -7.10 -8.96 4.51
CA ARG A 28 -7.43 -7.66 5.11
C ARG A 28 -8.94 -7.47 5.23
N ILE A 29 -9.42 -7.10 6.42
CA ILE A 29 -10.85 -6.91 6.72
C ILE A 29 -11.24 -5.45 6.39
N GLY A 30 -12.49 -5.24 5.94
CA GLY A 30 -13.07 -3.90 5.77
C GLY A 30 -12.77 -3.20 4.44
N HIS A 31 -11.93 -3.76 3.57
CA HIS A 31 -11.61 -3.15 2.26
C HIS A 31 -12.83 -3.03 1.33
N VAL A 32 -13.85 -3.87 1.51
CA VAL A 32 -15.10 -3.87 0.75
C VAL A 32 -15.97 -2.64 1.05
N LEU A 33 -15.81 -2.03 2.23
CA LEU A 33 -16.62 -0.88 2.65
C LEU A 33 -16.20 0.42 1.97
N PHE A 34 -15.02 0.46 1.36
CA PHE A 34 -14.46 1.66 0.77
C PHE A 34 -14.59 1.62 -0.76
N PRO A 35 -15.06 2.71 -1.39
CA PRO A 35 -15.18 2.77 -2.84
C PRO A 35 -13.80 2.81 -3.49
N THR A 36 -13.62 2.09 -4.58
CA THR A 36 -12.41 2.11 -5.42
C THR A 36 -12.59 2.94 -6.70
N VAL A 37 -13.82 3.30 -7.04
CA VAL A 37 -14.18 4.03 -8.27
C VAL A 37 -14.56 5.49 -8.00
N GLY A 38 -14.49 6.31 -9.06
CA GLY A 38 -14.77 7.75 -9.01
C GLY A 38 -13.68 8.55 -8.29
N TYR A 39 -13.86 9.86 -8.17
CA TYR A 39 -12.88 10.76 -7.53
C TYR A 39 -12.58 10.38 -6.08
N ARG A 40 -13.60 9.93 -5.33
CA ARG A 40 -13.43 9.49 -3.94
C ARG A 40 -12.60 8.20 -3.84
N GLY A 41 -12.80 7.26 -4.75
CA GLY A 41 -12.00 6.04 -4.80
C GLY A 41 -10.58 6.27 -5.31
N GLY A 42 -10.42 7.16 -6.29
CA GLY A 42 -9.11 7.59 -6.79
C GLY A 42 -8.27 8.24 -5.70
N MET A 43 -8.84 9.15 -4.91
CA MET A 43 -8.14 9.77 -3.76
C MET A 43 -7.73 8.73 -2.72
N ARG A 44 -8.59 7.74 -2.43
CA ARG A 44 -8.28 6.66 -1.48
C ARG A 44 -7.21 5.71 -2.01
N LEU A 45 -7.19 5.45 -3.31
CA LEU A 45 -6.15 4.65 -3.94
C LEU A 45 -4.81 5.39 -3.88
N LEU A 46 -4.81 6.70 -4.14
CA LEU A 46 -3.62 7.53 -4.06
C LEU A 46 -3.06 7.58 -2.64
N GLU A 47 -3.91 7.78 -1.63
CA GLU A 47 -3.54 7.69 -0.20
C GLU A 47 -2.85 6.36 0.11
N LYS A 48 -3.44 5.22 -0.28
CA LYS A 48 -2.84 3.88 -0.07
C LYS A 48 -1.49 3.68 -0.77
N ILE A 49 -1.29 4.32 -1.93
CA ILE A 49 -0.01 4.25 -2.65
C ILE A 49 1.04 5.09 -1.93
N LEU A 50 0.69 6.30 -1.50
CA LEU A 50 1.59 7.16 -0.74
C LEU A 50 1.98 6.51 0.58
N ASP A 51 1.01 6.02 1.36
CA ASP A 51 1.28 5.33 2.63
C ASP A 51 2.30 4.20 2.42
N ALA A 52 2.12 3.37 1.39
CA ALA A 52 3.02 2.26 1.11
C ALA A 52 4.43 2.68 0.66
N LEU A 53 4.59 3.87 0.07
CA LEU A 53 5.88 4.41 -0.33
C LEU A 53 6.59 5.08 0.85
N LEU A 54 5.86 5.89 1.64
CA LEU A 54 6.39 6.56 2.82
C LEU A 54 6.76 5.54 3.91
N ASP A 55 5.92 4.53 4.14
CA ASP A 55 6.24 3.42 5.07
C ASP A 55 7.55 2.71 4.67
N ARG A 56 7.83 2.59 3.37
CA ARG A 56 9.09 2.02 2.89
C ARG A 56 10.25 2.98 3.12
N GLN A 57 10.07 4.26 2.80
CA GLN A 57 11.08 5.28 2.98
C GLN A 57 11.50 5.37 4.44
N ASP A 58 10.55 5.41 5.38
CA ASP A 58 10.81 5.45 6.82
C ASP A 58 11.50 4.19 7.32
N ARG A 59 11.13 3.02 6.79
CA ARG A 59 11.77 1.74 7.13
C ARG A 59 13.21 1.66 6.66
N ASP A 60 13.49 2.19 5.47
CA ASP A 60 14.80 2.10 4.81
C ASP A 60 15.71 3.31 5.18
N ALA A 61 15.18 4.36 5.82
CA ALA A 61 15.91 5.56 6.20
C ALA A 61 16.92 5.30 7.35
N PRO A 62 18.18 5.73 7.22
CA PRO A 62 19.12 5.74 8.34
C PRO A 62 18.71 6.76 9.41
N GLU A 63 19.14 6.54 10.67
CA GLU A 63 18.70 7.33 11.83
C GLU A 63 18.91 8.85 11.66
N GLU A 64 19.98 9.26 11.00
CA GLU A 64 20.28 10.67 10.74
C GLU A 64 19.31 11.36 9.77
N SER A 65 18.59 10.60 8.96
CA SER A 65 17.67 11.08 7.93
C SER A 65 16.21 10.82 8.26
N PHE A 66 15.93 10.33 9.47
CA PHE A 66 14.57 10.06 9.92
C PHE A 66 13.86 11.39 10.23
N GLU A 67 12.83 11.71 9.46
CA GLU A 67 12.11 12.98 9.55
C GLU A 67 10.76 12.80 10.27
N LEU A 68 10.39 13.78 11.11
CA LEU A 68 9.08 13.79 11.78
C LEU A 68 7.94 14.21 10.83
N VAL A 69 8.26 15.01 9.81
CA VAL A 69 7.33 15.50 8.81
C VAL A 69 7.99 15.31 7.45
N MET A 70 7.37 14.49 6.60
CA MET A 70 7.70 14.33 5.18
C MET A 70 6.84 15.25 4.29
#